data_AF-A0A835MCI7-F1
#
_entry.id   AF-A0A835MCI7-F1
#
_cell.length_a   1.000
_cell.length_b   1.000
_cell.length_c   1.000
_cell.angle_alpha   90.00
_cell.angle_beta   90.00
_cell.angle_gamma   90.00
#
_symmetry.space_group_name_H-M   'P 1'
#
loop_
_entity.id
_entity.type
_entity.pdbx_description
1 polymer ?
#
loop_
_entity_poly.entity_id
_entity_poly.type
_entity_poly.pdbx_seq_one_letter_code
_entity_poly.pdbx_strand_id
1 'polypeptide(L)'
;MKQPVDPKTQQEAGMIALYHKTHFSDKKGWVSPKAENNYERMVELQNQPIPEGSNPLTKEEIFYKVLGIRHGYKRGLGHGEAPPSCKRVARYEHPDMDQLRARAEEAESQLEELRGWKEAAQETQATH
;
A
#
# COMPACT_ATOMS: atom_id res chain seq x y z
N MET A 1 38.53 7.66 27.27
CA MET A 1 37.23 8.35 27.30
C MET A 1 36.38 7.79 26.16
N LYS A 2 35.39 6.94 26.46
CA LYS A 2 34.44 6.47 25.44
C LYS A 2 33.27 7.44 25.45
N GLN A 3 33.04 8.15 24.35
CA GLN A 3 31.90 9.04 24.24
C GLN A 3 30.59 8.22 24.23
N PRO A 4 29.52 8.69 24.87
CA PRO A 4 28.22 8.05 24.78
C PRO A 4 27.64 8.31 23.39
N VAL A 5 27.30 7.26 22.65
CA VAL A 5 26.62 7.38 21.37
C VAL A 5 25.14 7.52 21.66
N ASP A 6 24.58 8.70 21.40
CA ASP A 6 23.17 8.99 21.61
C ASP A 6 22.27 8.00 20.85
N PRO A 7 21.17 7.49 21.45
CA PRO A 7 20.27 6.53 20.82
C PRO A 7 19.50 7.11 19.62
N LYS A 8 19.57 8.43 19.40
CA LYS A 8 18.93 9.12 18.27
C LYS A 8 19.78 9.09 16.99
N THR A 9 21.09 8.83 17.11
CA THR A 9 22.03 8.77 15.98
C THR A 9 21.89 7.47 15.17
N GLN A 10 21.29 6.43 15.75
CA GLN A 10 20.98 5.19 15.02
C GLN A 10 19.91 5.43 13.93
N GLN A 11 19.09 6.48 14.06
CA GLN A 11 17.99 6.79 13.15
C GLN A 11 18.43 7.60 11.92
N GLU A 12 19.67 8.11 11.90
CA GLU A 12 20.26 8.86 10.77
C GLU A 12 21.19 8.00 9.90
N ALA A 13 21.14 6.67 10.04
CA ALA A 13 21.62 5.81 8.97
C ALA A 13 20.66 5.96 7.79
N GLY A 14 20.88 6.99 6.96
CA GLY A 14 20.04 7.28 5.80
C GLY A 14 19.76 6.03 4.97
N MET A 15 18.59 5.97 4.33
CA MET A 15 18.04 4.72 3.77
C MET A 15 19.01 3.91 2.89
N ILE A 16 19.92 4.58 2.17
CA ILE A 16 20.99 3.94 1.37
C ILE A 16 21.98 3.15 2.24
N ALA A 17 22.40 3.70 3.39
CA ALA A 17 23.30 3.03 4.33
C ALA A 17 22.62 1.82 5.00
N LEU A 18 21.32 1.95 5.33
CA LEU A 18 20.52 0.83 5.83
C LEU A 18 20.43 -0.30 4.79
N TYR A 19 20.25 0.06 3.52
CA TYR A 19 20.22 -0.91 2.42
C TYR A 19 21.51 -1.73 2.34
N HIS A 20 22.66 -1.05 2.32
CA HIS A 20 23.97 -1.70 2.32
C HIS A 20 24.12 -2.65 3.51
N LYS A 21 23.84 -2.18 4.73
CA LYS A 21 23.97 -2.98 5.95
C LYS A 21 23.11 -4.25 5.96
N THR A 22 21.96 -4.23 5.30
CA THR A 22 21.00 -5.35 5.28
C THR A 22 21.21 -6.31 4.12
N HIS A 23 21.83 -5.86 3.02
CA HIS A 23 21.97 -6.63 1.79
C HIS A 23 23.43 -7.00 1.47
N PHE A 24 24.40 -6.48 2.21
CA PHE A 24 25.82 -6.79 2.10
C PHE A 24 26.34 -7.46 3.38
N SER A 25 27.19 -8.47 3.22
CA SER A 25 27.91 -9.13 4.30
C SER A 25 29.40 -9.19 3.98
N ASP A 26 30.26 -8.83 4.93
CA ASP A 26 31.71 -8.86 4.74
C ASP A 26 32.26 -10.24 4.34
N LYS A 27 31.55 -11.32 4.70
CA LYS A 27 31.97 -12.71 4.41
C LYS A 27 31.45 -13.24 3.08
N LYS A 28 30.26 -12.81 2.66
CA LYS A 28 29.54 -13.38 1.51
C LYS A 28 29.35 -12.38 0.36
N GLY A 29 29.69 -11.12 0.57
CA GLY A 29 29.39 -10.03 -0.35
C GLY A 29 27.90 -9.69 -0.38
N TRP A 30 27.43 -9.28 -1.55
CA TRP A 30 26.03 -8.97 -1.81
C TRP A 30 25.13 -10.20 -1.75
N VAL A 31 23.95 -10.04 -1.16
CA VAL A 31 22.92 -11.10 -1.08
C VAL A 31 22.42 -11.54 -2.47
N SER A 32 22.50 -10.65 -3.46
CA SER A 32 22.20 -10.95 -4.86
C SER A 32 22.84 -9.91 -5.79
N PRO A 33 23.10 -10.25 -7.07
CA PRO A 33 23.56 -9.27 -8.06
C PRO A 33 22.60 -8.09 -8.23
N LYS A 34 21.29 -8.32 -8.02
CA LYS A 34 20.30 -7.25 -8.07
C LYS A 34 20.47 -6.26 -6.92
N ALA A 35 20.85 -6.73 -5.73
CA ALA A 35 21.10 -5.86 -4.59
C ALA A 35 22.34 -4.97 -4.80
N GLU A 36 23.39 -5.53 -5.38
CA GLU A 36 24.58 -4.78 -5.79
C GLU A 36 24.23 -3.68 -6.79
N ASN A 37 23.57 -4.02 -7.89
CA ASN A 37 23.15 -3.06 -8.91
C ASN A 37 22.23 -1.97 -8.35
N ASN A 38 21.32 -2.32 -7.43
CA ASN A 38 20.46 -1.34 -6.78
C ASN A 38 21.29 -0.36 -5.92
N TYR A 39 22.26 -0.87 -5.15
CA TYR A 39 23.11 -0.01 -4.34
C TYR A 39 23.99 0.92 -5.19
N GLU A 40 24.60 0.40 -6.25
CA GLU A 40 25.36 1.20 -7.23
C GLU A 40 24.49 2.33 -7.81
N ARG A 41 23.24 2.01 -8.18
CA ARG A 41 22.27 2.99 -8.69
C ARG A 41 21.95 4.08 -7.66
N MET A 42 21.84 3.72 -6.38
CA MET A 42 21.62 4.69 -5.31
C MET A 42 22.81 5.64 -5.15
N VAL A 43 24.03 5.10 -5.17
CA VAL A 43 25.27 5.89 -5.08
C VAL A 43 25.44 6.80 -6.29
N GLU A 44 25.14 6.31 -7.50
CA GLU A 44 25.18 7.10 -8.72
C GLU A 44 24.23 8.30 -8.65
N LEU A 45 22.97 8.08 -8.24
CA LEU A 45 21.98 9.15 -8.06
C LEU A 45 22.37 10.15 -6.97
N GLN A 46 23.07 9.70 -5.92
CA GLN A 46 23.58 10.58 -4.87
C GLN A 46 24.71 11.50 -5.37
N ASN A 47 25.48 11.04 -6.36
CA ASN A 47 26.59 11.80 -6.95
C ASN A 47 26.18 12.63 -8.17
N GLN A 48 24.92 12.57 -8.61
CA GLN A 48 24.46 13.36 -9.74
C GLN A 48 24.46 14.86 -9.40
N PRO A 49 24.92 15.72 -10.34
CA PRO A 49 24.90 17.16 -10.15
C PRO A 49 23.46 17.65 -10.04
N ILE A 50 23.24 18.58 -9.10
CA ILE A 50 21.93 19.20 -8.86
C ILE A 50 21.67 20.17 -10.03
N PRO A 51 20.57 20.00 -10.80
CA PRO A 51 20.20 20.96 -11.83
C PRO A 51 19.99 22.36 -11.22
N GLU A 52 20.45 23.39 -11.92
CA GLU A 52 20.34 24.79 -11.49
C GLU A 52 18.86 25.15 -11.25
N GLY A 53 18.52 25.51 -10.01
CA GLY A 53 17.15 25.83 -9.60
C GLY A 53 16.34 24.68 -8.98
N SER A 54 16.94 23.50 -8.73
CA SER A 54 16.28 22.37 -8.06
C SER A 54 16.94 21.99 -6.74
N ASN A 55 16.19 21.35 -5.85
CA ASN A 55 16.74 20.78 -4.61
C ASN A 55 17.47 19.46 -4.90
N PRO A 56 18.58 19.16 -4.20
CA PRO A 56 19.19 17.83 -4.25
C PRO A 56 18.18 16.77 -3.83
N LEU A 57 18.23 15.60 -4.48
CA LEU A 57 17.44 14.47 -4.03
C LEU A 57 17.89 14.04 -2.63
N THR A 58 16.93 13.84 -1.75
CA THR A 58 17.16 13.25 -0.42
C THR A 58 17.52 11.77 -0.53
N LYS A 59 18.17 11.22 0.49
CA LYS A 59 18.56 9.80 0.52
C LYS A 59 17.33 8.89 0.44
N GLU A 60 16.22 9.30 1.03
CA GLU A 60 14.93 8.63 1.00
C GLU A 60 14.34 8.63 -0.42
N GLU A 61 14.33 9.77 -1.10
CA GLU A 61 13.85 9.87 -2.49
C GLU A 61 14.69 9.00 -3.43
N ILE A 62 16.01 9.00 -3.28
CA ILE A 62 16.91 8.12 -4.06
C ILE A 62 16.56 6.66 -3.79
N PHE A 63 16.38 6.28 -2.52
CA PHE A 63 16.01 4.92 -2.13
C PHE A 63 14.69 4.47 -2.76
N TYR A 64 13.65 5.32 -2.70
CA TYR A 64 12.35 5.03 -3.33
C TYR A 64 12.41 5.05 -4.85
N LYS A 65 13.25 5.89 -5.46
CA LYS A 65 13.44 5.93 -6.90
C LYS A 65 14.07 4.65 -7.43
N VAL A 66 14.99 4.04 -6.66
CA VAL A 66 15.65 2.79 -7.05
C VAL A 66 14.81 1.56 -6.74
N LEU A 67 14.25 1.46 -5.52
CA LEU A 67 13.53 0.26 -5.08
C LEU A 67 12.02 0.31 -5.37
N GLY A 68 11.51 1.47 -5.77
CA GLY A 68 10.09 1.75 -5.84
C GLY A 68 9.48 2.07 -4.47
N ILE A 69 8.29 2.69 -4.50
CA ILE A 69 7.47 2.84 -3.30
C ILE A 69 6.70 1.54 -3.14
N ARG A 70 6.90 0.84 -2.03
CA ARG A 70 6.08 -0.33 -1.71
C ARG A 70 4.71 0.13 -1.22
N HIS A 71 3.76 0.29 -2.15
CA HIS A 71 2.34 0.53 -1.83
C HIS A 71 1.75 -0.78 -1.27
N GLY A 72 2.10 -1.16 -0.04
CA GLY A 72 1.91 -2.56 0.35
C GLY A 72 2.08 -2.94 1.81
N TYR A 73 2.13 -2.01 2.77
CA TYR A 73 1.60 -2.38 4.09
C TYR A 73 0.08 -2.33 4.01
N LYS A 74 -0.52 -3.38 3.45
CA LYS A 74 -1.94 -3.62 3.70
C LYS A 74 -2.05 -3.99 5.18
N ARG A 75 -2.55 -3.06 6.02
CA ARG A 75 -2.98 -3.37 7.39
C ARG A 75 -3.81 -4.66 7.34
N GLY A 76 -3.30 -5.76 7.91
CA GLY A 76 -4.01 -7.05 7.89
C GLY A 76 -3.15 -8.31 7.77
N LEU A 77 -1.85 -8.23 7.49
CA LEU A 77 -0.96 -9.41 7.40
C LEU A 77 -0.33 -9.82 8.75
N GLY A 78 -1.14 -9.74 9.82
CA GLY A 78 -1.07 -10.49 11.08
C GLY A 78 0.19 -10.39 11.93
N HIS A 79 0.15 -9.60 13.02
CA HIS A 79 0.72 -9.89 14.35
C HIS A 79 -0.31 -9.45 15.42
N GLY A 80 -1.56 -9.90 15.28
CA GLY A 80 -2.50 -9.89 16.40
C GLY A 80 -2.35 -11.22 17.14
N GLU A 81 -2.32 -11.20 18.46
CA GLU A 81 -2.33 -12.41 19.29
C GLU A 81 -3.42 -13.37 18.77
N ALA A 82 -3.11 -14.68 18.73
CA ALA A 82 -4.13 -15.67 18.40
C ALA A 82 -5.34 -15.41 19.32
N PRO A 83 -6.56 -15.21 18.77
CA PRO A 83 -7.70 -14.90 19.60
C PRO A 83 -7.87 -16.00 20.66
N PRO A 84 -8.12 -15.64 21.93
CA PRO A 84 -8.26 -16.62 22.99
C PRO A 84 -9.29 -17.67 22.57
N SER A 85 -8.97 -18.94 22.87
CA SER A 85 -9.72 -20.12 22.46
C SER A 85 -11.23 -19.86 22.48
N CYS A 86 -11.84 -20.12 21.32
CA CYS A 86 -13.22 -19.86 20.98
C CYS A 86 -14.19 -19.98 22.17
N LYS A 87 -14.64 -18.83 22.69
CA LYS A 87 -15.94 -18.70 23.34
C LYS A 87 -16.76 -17.73 22.50
N ARG A 88 -17.54 -18.31 21.57
CA ARG A 88 -18.67 -17.73 20.81
C ARG A 88 -18.77 -16.20 20.88
N VAL A 89 -18.16 -15.54 19.90
CA VAL A 89 -18.72 -14.28 19.39
C VAL A 89 -19.60 -14.68 18.21
N ALA A 90 -20.87 -14.29 18.25
CA ALA A 90 -21.88 -14.70 17.27
C ALA A 90 -21.34 -14.56 15.85
N ARG A 91 -21.45 -15.65 15.07
CA ARG A 91 -21.16 -15.63 13.63
C ARG A 91 -21.98 -14.48 13.04
N TYR A 92 -21.30 -13.52 12.42
CA TYR A 92 -21.98 -12.68 11.44
C TYR A 92 -22.39 -13.64 10.33
N GLU A 93 -23.67 -14.03 10.34
CA GLU A 93 -24.22 -14.90 9.30
C GLU A 93 -24.11 -14.12 8.00
N HIS A 94 -23.18 -14.55 7.14
CA HIS A 94 -23.15 -14.06 5.78
C HIS A 94 -24.40 -14.60 5.10
N PRO A 95 -25.27 -13.75 4.52
CA PRO A 95 -26.44 -14.24 3.79
C PRO A 95 -25.97 -15.18 2.68
N ASP A 96 -26.73 -16.25 2.49
CA ASP A 96 -26.46 -17.23 1.45
C ASP A 96 -26.43 -16.54 0.08
N MET A 97 -25.61 -17.02 -0.84
CA MET A 97 -25.42 -16.41 -2.15
C MET A 97 -26.73 -16.37 -2.95
N ASP A 98 -27.60 -17.37 -2.74
CA ASP A 98 -28.93 -17.42 -3.34
C ASP A 98 -29.86 -16.34 -2.78
N GLN A 99 -29.75 -16.01 -1.49
CA GLN A 99 -30.51 -14.91 -0.88
C GLN A 99 -30.04 -13.55 -1.38
N LEU A 100 -28.73 -13.39 -1.61
CA LEU A 100 -28.16 -12.18 -2.19
C LEU A 100 -28.59 -12.01 -3.65
N ARG A 101 -28.63 -13.10 -4.42
CA ARG A 101 -29.12 -13.10 -5.80
C ARG A 101 -30.60 -12.74 -5.87
N ALA A 102 -31.44 -13.36 -5.05
CA ALA A 102 -32.87 -13.06 -5.00
C ALA A 102 -33.13 -11.57 -4.67
N ARG A 103 -32.37 -11.02 -3.73
CA ARG A 103 -32.45 -9.60 -3.37
C ARG A 103 -31.99 -8.67 -4.49
N ALA A 104 -31.04 -9.08 -5.31
CA ALA A 104 -30.58 -8.31 -6.46
C ALA A 104 -31.65 -8.28 -7.57
N GLU A 105 -32.25 -9.44 -7.87
CA GLU A 105 -33.34 -9.55 -8.86
C GLU A 105 -34.57 -8.73 -8.44
N GLU A 106 -34.93 -8.75 -7.15
CA GLU A 106 -36.03 -7.92 -6.63
C GLU A 106 -35.73 -6.42 -6.76
N ALA A 107 -34.50 -5.99 -6.47
CA ALA A 107 -34.08 -4.61 -6.64
C ALA A 107 -34.09 -4.17 -8.11
N GLU A 108 -33.72 -5.06 -9.04
CA GLU A 108 -33.80 -4.80 -10.49
C GLU A 108 -35.25 -4.61 -10.95
N SER A 109 -36.17 -5.46 -10.49
CA SER A 109 -37.60 -5.32 -10.76
C SER A 109 -38.16 -3.97 -10.28
N GLN A 110 -37.81 -3.57 -9.05
CA GLN A 110 -38.24 -2.27 -8.51
C GLN A 110 -37.74 -1.08 -9.33
N LEU A 111 -36.55 -1.17 -9.92
CA LEU A 111 -36.00 -0.11 -10.79
C LEU A 111 -36.75 -0.04 -12.13
N GLU A 112 -37.19 -1.17 -12.67
CA GLU A 112 -37.98 -1.22 -13.90
C GLU A 112 -39.38 -0.64 -13.68
N GLU A 113 -40.05 -0.97 -12.56
CA GLU A 113 -41.32 -0.35 -12.19
C GLU A 113 -41.18 1.17 -12.05
N LEU A 114 -40.18 1.63 -11.27
CA LEU A 114 -39.89 3.05 -11.11
C LEU A 114 -39.59 3.76 -12.44
N ARG A 115 -38.98 3.05 -13.41
CA ARG A 115 -38.76 3.56 -14.76
C ARG A 115 -40.08 3.72 -15.50
N GLY A 116 -40.97 2.73 -15.46
CA GLY A 116 -42.29 2.81 -16.08
C GLY A 116 -43.13 3.98 -15.54
N TRP A 117 -43.14 4.18 -14.21
CA TRP A 117 -43.81 5.34 -13.59
C TRP A 117 -43.23 6.68 -14.05
N LYS A 118 -41.91 6.77 -14.23
CA LYS A 118 -41.26 7.98 -14.74
C LYS A 118 -41.62 8.26 -16.20
N GLU A 119 -41.68 7.24 -17.03
CA GLU A 119 -42.04 7.37 -18.45
C GLU A 119 -43.51 7.78 -18.62
N ALA A 120 -44.44 7.15 -17.87
CA ALA A 120 -45.84 7.54 -17.86
C ALA A 120 -46.04 8.98 -17.33
N ALA A 121 -45.28 9.39 -16.31
CA ALA A 121 -45.29 10.77 -15.81
C ALA A 121 -44.73 11.79 -16.82
N GLN A 122 -43.85 11.38 -17.73
CA GLN A 122 -43.35 12.25 -18.80
C GLN A 122 -44.31 12.31 -19.99
N GLU A 123 -44.98 11.21 -20.33
CA GLU A 123 -45.93 11.15 -21.44
C GLU A 123 -47.17 12.02 -21.19
N THR A 124 -47.64 12.08 -19.93
CA THR A 124 -48.72 12.98 -19.49
C THR A 124 -48.34 14.48 -19.56
N GLN A 125 -47.04 14.81 -19.55
CA GLN A 125 -46.56 16.19 -19.72
C GLN A 125 -46.38 16.59 -21.19
N ALA A 126 -46.33 15.62 -22.11
CA ALA A 126 -46.15 15.83 -23.55
C ALA A 126 -47.47 15.94 -24.35
N THR A 127 -48.61 15.71 -23.70
CA THR A 127 -49.95 15.64 -24.31
C THR A 127 -50.78 16.93 -24.17
N HIS A 128 -50.16 18.05 -23.80
CA HIS A 128 -50.81 19.37 -23.71
C HIS A 128 -50.12 20.40 -24.60
#